data_AF-A0AAN9IBB4-F1
#
_entry.id   AF-A0AAN9IBB4-F1
#
_cell.length_a   1.000
_cell.length_b   1.000
_cell.length_c   1.000
_cell.angle_alpha   90.00
_cell.angle_beta   90.00
_cell.angle_gamma   90.00
#
_symmetry.space_group_name_H-M   'P 1'
#
loop_
_entity.id
_entity.type
_entity.pdbx_description
1 polymer ?
#
loop_
_entity_poly.entity_id
_entity_poly.type
_entity_poly.pdbx_seq_one_letter_code
_entity_poly.pdbx_strand_id
1 'polypeptide(L)'
;MVCEFSGMSNLRKKGSFWRSQALKLLQISLPLFRAIKTHERKIKKAEAKKNIERANRLREQTPKPKIDRIIRQRYPRFVDALGELDDCLSMVHLFAALPASESKKIDVERVHKCRRLAHEWQAFISRTHKLRKAFVSVKGIYYQANVEGQALTWLTPHSLQQVGSEDVDLPTMLNFL
;
A
#
# COMPACT_ATOMS: atom_id res chain seq x y z
N MET A 1 -0.72 -10.75 -7.91
CA MET A 1 -1.12 -9.38 -8.31
C MET A 1 -2.59 -9.06 -8.04
N VAL A 2 -3.59 -9.70 -8.68
CA VAL A 2 -5.02 -9.37 -8.41
C VAL A 2 -5.47 -9.77 -6.99
N CYS A 3 -5.03 -10.94 -6.49
CA CYS A 3 -5.38 -11.40 -5.14
C CYS A 3 -4.80 -10.55 -4.00
N GLU A 4 -3.65 -9.90 -4.21
CA GLU A 4 -2.94 -9.13 -3.17
C GLU A 4 -3.61 -7.79 -2.93
N PHE A 5 -3.95 -7.05 -4.00
CA PHE A 5 -4.73 -5.80 -3.89
C PHE A 5 -6.12 -5.99 -3.27
N SER A 6 -6.65 -7.22 -3.32
CA SER A 6 -7.96 -7.57 -2.79
C SER A 6 -7.95 -8.16 -1.37
N GLY A 7 -6.78 -8.35 -0.74
CA GLY A 7 -6.70 -8.95 0.62
C GLY A 7 -7.34 -10.35 0.72
N MET A 8 -7.34 -11.13 -0.37
CA MET A 8 -8.14 -12.36 -0.53
C MET A 8 -7.52 -13.62 0.10
N SER A 9 -6.55 -13.52 1.02
CA SER A 9 -5.84 -14.71 1.55
C SER A 9 -6.63 -15.54 2.56
N ASN A 10 -7.80 -15.07 3.06
CA ASN A 10 -8.54 -15.82 4.08
C ASN A 10 -10.08 -15.76 3.96
N LEU A 11 -10.60 -15.96 2.75
CA LEU A 11 -12.05 -16.01 2.47
C LEU A 11 -12.76 -17.27 3.00
N ARG A 12 -12.06 -18.19 3.67
CA ARG A 12 -12.67 -19.45 4.15
C ARG A 12 -13.51 -19.26 5.42
N LYS A 13 -13.38 -18.14 6.15
CA LYS A 13 -14.09 -17.90 7.44
C LYS A 13 -15.01 -16.68 7.50
N LYS A 14 -15.08 -15.84 6.46
CA LYS A 14 -15.86 -14.60 6.50
C LYS A 14 -16.99 -14.64 5.45
N GLY A 15 -18.24 -14.52 5.92
CA GLY A 15 -19.48 -14.82 5.18
C GLY A 15 -19.79 -14.01 3.91
N SER A 16 -21.03 -14.13 3.42
CA SER A 16 -21.55 -13.63 2.13
C SER A 16 -21.23 -12.17 1.78
N PHE A 17 -21.04 -11.32 2.80
CA PHE A 17 -20.67 -9.91 2.66
C PHE A 17 -19.31 -9.72 1.96
N TRP A 18 -18.28 -10.48 2.36
CA TRP A 18 -16.92 -10.35 1.81
C TRP A 18 -16.81 -10.90 0.38
N ARG A 19 -17.60 -11.92 0.05
CA ARG A 19 -17.74 -12.40 -1.34
C ARG A 19 -18.31 -11.32 -2.25
N SER A 20 -19.33 -10.61 -1.80
CA SER A 20 -19.99 -9.55 -2.58
C SER A 20 -19.04 -8.37 -2.83
N GLN A 21 -18.26 -7.98 -1.83
CA GLN A 21 -17.31 -6.87 -1.93
C GLN A 21 -16.07 -7.24 -2.77
N ALA A 22 -15.56 -8.46 -2.64
CA ALA A 22 -14.47 -8.97 -3.48
C ALA A 22 -14.88 -9.06 -4.97
N LEU A 23 -16.09 -9.53 -5.27
CA LEU A 23 -16.62 -9.55 -6.64
C LEU A 23 -16.74 -8.13 -7.23
N LYS A 24 -17.16 -7.16 -6.41
CA LYS A 24 -17.23 -5.74 -6.81
C LYS A 24 -15.85 -5.18 -7.16
N LEU A 25 -14.83 -5.45 -6.34
CA LEU A 25 -13.45 -5.01 -6.58
C LEU A 25 -12.81 -5.69 -7.80
N LEU A 26 -13.09 -6.97 -8.00
CA LEU A 26 -12.68 -7.69 -9.21
C LEU A 26 -13.29 -7.03 -10.45
N GLN A 27 -14.60 -6.76 -10.44
CA GLN A 27 -15.28 -6.14 -11.58
C GLN A 27 -14.72 -4.77 -11.97
N ILE A 28 -14.28 -3.98 -10.98
CA ILE A 28 -13.70 -2.64 -11.19
C ILE A 28 -12.30 -2.72 -11.81
N SER A 29 -11.48 -3.64 -11.33
CA SER A 29 -10.06 -3.72 -11.71
C SER A 29 -9.83 -4.50 -13.02
N LEU A 30 -10.71 -5.45 -13.36
CA LEU A 30 -10.58 -6.31 -14.53
C LEU A 30 -10.48 -5.57 -15.87
N PRO A 31 -11.31 -4.55 -16.18
CA PRO A 31 -11.19 -3.81 -17.45
C PRO A 31 -9.84 -3.06 -17.56
N LEU A 32 -9.37 -2.48 -16.46
CA LEU A 32 -8.08 -1.80 -16.40
C LEU A 32 -6.94 -2.78 -16.65
N PHE A 33 -6.93 -3.93 -15.96
CA PHE A 33 -5.91 -4.96 -16.18
C PHE A 33 -5.91 -5.50 -17.61
N ARG A 34 -7.10 -5.66 -18.22
CA ARG A 34 -7.22 -6.05 -19.63
C ARG A 34 -6.64 -4.98 -20.56
N ALA A 35 -6.89 -3.70 -20.29
CA ALA A 35 -6.34 -2.60 -21.07
C ALA A 35 -4.80 -2.55 -20.97
N ILE A 36 -4.24 -2.66 -19.76
CA ILE A 36 -2.79 -2.70 -19.53
C ILE A 36 -2.17 -3.89 -20.27
N LYS A 37 -2.70 -5.10 -20.10
CA LYS A 37 -2.19 -6.31 -20.76
C LYS A 37 -2.26 -6.22 -22.28
N THR A 38 -3.31 -5.60 -22.81
CA THR A 38 -3.44 -5.38 -24.26
C THR A 38 -2.40 -4.37 -24.75
N HIS A 39 -2.14 -3.33 -23.96
CA HIS A 39 -1.12 -2.33 -24.25
C HIS A 39 0.30 -2.92 -24.21
N GLU A 40 0.62 -3.74 -23.22
CA GLU A 40 1.89 -4.47 -23.12
C GLU A 40 2.11 -5.39 -24.35
N ARG A 41 1.08 -6.07 -24.81
CA ARG A 41 1.16 -6.90 -26.03
C ARG A 41 1.48 -6.05 -27.27
N LYS A 42 0.95 -4.83 -27.37
CA LYS A 42 1.26 -3.90 -28.47
C LYS A 42 2.72 -3.44 -28.41
N ILE A 43 3.24 -3.17 -27.21
CA ILE A 43 4.65 -2.82 -27.00
C ILE A 43 5.54 -3.98 -27.45
N LYS A 44 5.31 -5.21 -26.93
CA LYS A 44 6.08 -6.41 -27.31
C LYS A 44 6.04 -6.68 -28.81
N LYS A 45 4.90 -6.44 -29.47
CA LYS A 45 4.77 -6.59 -30.92
C LYS A 45 5.56 -5.54 -31.70
N ALA A 46 5.66 -4.30 -31.20
CA ALA A 46 6.47 -3.25 -31.81
C ALA A 46 7.97 -3.52 -31.63
N GLU A 47 8.37 -4.00 -30.45
CA GLU A 47 9.74 -4.42 -30.14
C GLU A 47 10.19 -5.61 -31.01
N ALA A 48 9.34 -6.63 -31.17
CA ALA A 48 9.62 -7.78 -32.04
C ALA A 48 9.80 -7.39 -33.52
N LYS A 49 9.19 -6.28 -33.96
CA LYS A 49 9.35 -5.71 -35.30
C LYS A 49 10.53 -4.73 -35.41
N LYS A 50 11.36 -4.60 -34.37
CA LYS A 50 12.49 -3.66 -34.26
C LYS A 50 12.13 -2.18 -34.49
N ASN A 51 10.87 -1.79 -34.31
CA ASN A 51 10.45 -0.40 -34.42
C ASN A 51 10.51 0.28 -33.03
N ILE A 52 11.67 0.86 -32.74
CA ILE A 52 12.01 1.43 -31.42
C ILE A 52 11.18 2.68 -31.13
N GLU A 53 11.02 3.58 -32.10
CA GLU A 53 10.26 4.83 -31.93
C GLU A 53 8.80 4.56 -31.54
N ARG A 54 8.16 3.62 -32.24
CA ARG A 54 6.79 3.23 -31.95
C ARG A 54 6.66 2.56 -30.58
N ALA A 55 7.65 1.76 -30.17
CA ALA A 55 7.66 1.15 -28.85
C ALA A 55 7.77 2.21 -27.74
N ASN A 56 8.63 3.22 -27.91
CA ASN A 56 8.80 4.31 -26.94
C ASN A 56 7.53 5.17 -26.81
N ARG A 57 6.91 5.55 -27.93
CA ARG A 57 5.63 6.28 -27.92
C ARG A 57 4.52 5.51 -27.21
N LEU A 58 4.47 4.19 -27.41
CA LEU A 58 3.53 3.34 -26.69
C LEU A 58 3.86 3.32 -25.19
N ARG A 59 5.13 3.15 -24.79
CA ARG A 59 5.53 3.14 -23.37
C ARG A 59 5.07 4.41 -22.64
N GLU A 60 5.21 5.58 -23.26
CA GLU A 60 4.72 6.86 -22.71
C GLU A 60 3.20 6.90 -22.54
N GLN A 61 2.47 6.32 -23.49
CA GLN A 61 0.99 6.24 -23.49
C GLN A 61 0.43 5.11 -22.63
N THR A 62 1.27 4.41 -21.87
CA THR A 62 0.81 3.29 -21.04
C THR A 62 -0.26 3.78 -20.04
N PRO A 63 -1.47 3.20 -20.06
CA PRO A 63 -2.54 3.62 -19.16
C PRO A 63 -2.17 3.27 -17.72
N LYS A 64 -1.87 4.29 -16.92
CA LYS A 64 -1.57 4.13 -15.49
C LYS A 64 -2.88 3.99 -14.70
N PRO A 65 -2.99 3.03 -13.77
CA PRO A 65 -4.11 2.97 -12.83
C PRO A 65 -4.28 4.31 -12.12
N LYS A 66 -5.46 4.92 -12.18
CA LYS A 66 -5.82 6.00 -11.26
C LYS A 66 -6.23 5.39 -9.93
N ILE A 67 -5.28 5.29 -9.01
CA ILE A 67 -5.45 4.68 -7.68
C ILE A 67 -6.61 5.37 -6.93
N ASP A 68 -6.77 6.69 -7.09
CA ASP A 68 -7.83 7.49 -6.46
C ASP A 68 -9.25 6.99 -6.74
N ARG A 69 -9.48 6.43 -7.93
CA ARG A 69 -10.80 5.88 -8.30
C ARG A 69 -11.05 4.56 -7.58
N ILE A 70 -10.01 3.74 -7.47
CA ILE A 70 -10.09 2.44 -6.80
C ILE A 70 -10.32 2.65 -5.30
N ILE A 71 -9.59 3.59 -4.67
CA ILE A 71 -9.74 3.93 -3.26
C ILE A 71 -11.17 4.42 -2.97
N ARG A 72 -11.68 5.39 -3.76
CA ARG A 72 -13.03 5.91 -3.59
C ARG A 72 -14.13 4.86 -3.76
N GLN A 73 -13.92 3.88 -4.63
CA GLN A 73 -14.87 2.78 -4.81
C GLN A 73 -14.76 1.72 -3.70
N ARG A 74 -13.57 1.56 -3.09
CA ARG A 74 -13.35 0.64 -1.96
C ARG A 74 -13.89 1.19 -0.65
N TYR A 75 -13.66 2.48 -0.39
CA TYR A 75 -14.13 3.18 0.81
C TYR A 75 -15.04 4.34 0.39
N PRO A 76 -16.36 4.08 0.25
CA PRO A 76 -17.31 5.13 -0.13
C PRO A 76 -17.47 6.19 0.96
N ARG A 77 -17.18 5.86 2.23
CA ARG A 77 -17.22 6.78 3.37
C ARG A 77 -15.84 6.90 3.99
N PHE A 78 -15.57 8.06 4.58
CA PHE A 78 -14.29 8.34 5.23
C PHE A 78 -14.02 7.41 6.43
N VAL A 79 -15.04 7.12 7.24
CA VAL A 79 -14.94 6.21 8.39
C VAL A 79 -14.52 4.80 7.97
N ASP A 80 -14.99 4.33 6.81
CA ASP A 80 -14.61 3.01 6.30
C ASP A 80 -13.12 2.96 5.94
N ALA A 81 -12.55 4.09 5.48
CA ALA A 81 -11.12 4.21 5.19
C ALA A 81 -10.28 4.30 6.47
N LEU A 82 -10.77 5.00 7.50
CA LEU A 82 -10.10 5.10 8.80
C LEU A 82 -9.92 3.72 9.45
N GLY A 83 -10.86 2.79 9.27
CA GLY A 83 -10.74 1.44 9.84
C GLY A 83 -9.63 0.56 9.27
N GLU A 84 -9.14 0.85 8.08
CA GLU A 84 -7.96 0.16 7.53
C GLU A 84 -6.66 0.97 7.69
N LEU A 85 -6.75 2.19 8.23
CA LEU A 85 -5.61 3.08 8.37
C LEU A 85 -4.57 2.56 9.39
N ASP A 86 -4.99 1.80 10.40
CA ASP A 86 -4.14 1.24 11.46
C ASP A 86 -3.02 0.33 10.92
N ASP A 87 -3.39 -0.59 10.02
CA ASP A 87 -2.46 -1.50 9.37
C ASP A 87 -1.51 -0.73 8.44
N CYS A 88 -2.06 0.21 7.66
CA CYS A 88 -1.26 1.06 6.77
C CYS A 88 -0.23 1.91 7.54
N LEU A 89 -0.63 2.51 8.66
CA LEU A 89 0.26 3.32 9.50
C LEU A 89 1.40 2.48 10.07
N SER A 90 1.09 1.27 10.57
CA SER A 90 2.11 0.37 11.11
C SER A 90 3.12 -0.04 10.05
N MET A 91 2.67 -0.31 8.81
CA MET A 91 3.56 -0.61 7.68
C MET A 91 4.42 0.59 7.29
N VAL A 92 3.83 1.79 7.16
CA VAL A 92 4.59 3.00 6.80
C VAL A 92 5.69 3.29 7.83
N HIS A 93 5.39 3.16 9.13
CA HIS A 93 6.38 3.34 10.18
C HIS A 93 7.47 2.27 10.17
N LEU A 94 7.13 1.03 9.82
CA LEU A 94 8.10 -0.05 9.62
C LEU A 94 9.10 0.31 8.50
N PHE A 95 8.59 0.66 7.31
CA PHE A 95 9.44 0.99 6.17
C PHE A 95 10.23 2.30 6.36
N ALA A 96 9.72 3.25 7.14
CA ALA A 96 10.45 4.47 7.50
C ALA A 96 11.68 4.22 8.41
N ALA A 97 11.66 3.12 9.18
CA ALA A 97 12.74 2.70 10.06
C ALA A 97 13.77 1.78 9.40
N LEU A 98 13.42 1.14 8.27
CA LEU A 98 14.33 0.25 7.55
C LEU A 98 15.43 1.04 6.80
N PRO A 99 16.69 0.54 6.78
CA PRO A 99 17.72 1.11 5.93
C PRO A 99 17.38 0.83 4.46
N ALA A 100 17.50 1.85 3.60
CA ALA A 100 17.42 1.64 2.16
C ALA A 100 18.66 0.84 1.73
N SER A 101 18.50 -0.46 1.49
CA SER A 101 19.57 -1.33 1.04
C SER A 101 19.27 -1.84 -0.35
N GLU A 102 20.23 -1.67 -1.27
CA GLU A 102 20.12 -2.13 -2.66
C GLU A 102 19.95 -3.65 -2.76
N SER A 103 20.47 -4.41 -1.77
CA SER A 103 20.35 -5.87 -1.70
C SER A 103 18.89 -6.36 -1.68
N LYS A 104 17.97 -5.54 -1.17
CA LYS A 104 16.54 -5.88 -0.99
C LYS A 104 15.62 -5.25 -2.03
N LYS A 105 16.16 -4.62 -3.09
CA LYS A 105 15.41 -3.91 -4.15
C LYS A 105 14.45 -2.85 -3.62
N ILE A 106 14.78 -2.23 -2.49
CA ILE A 106 13.97 -1.16 -1.90
C ILE A 106 14.40 0.16 -2.54
N ASP A 107 13.48 0.80 -3.26
CA ASP A 107 13.70 2.12 -3.84
C ASP A 107 13.81 3.18 -2.74
N VAL A 108 14.93 3.92 -2.76
CA VAL A 108 15.26 4.99 -1.81
C VAL A 108 14.16 6.06 -1.79
N GLU A 109 13.58 6.38 -2.96
CA GLU A 109 12.53 7.39 -3.07
C GLU A 109 11.28 6.99 -2.28
N ARG A 110 10.93 5.69 -2.27
CA ARG A 110 9.78 5.17 -1.54
C ARG A 110 9.99 5.24 -0.03
N VAL A 111 11.19 4.92 0.45
CA VAL A 111 11.52 5.01 1.88
C VAL A 111 11.43 6.45 2.36
N HIS A 112 11.94 7.41 1.58
CA HIS A 112 11.81 8.83 1.92
C HIS A 112 10.36 9.29 1.95
N LYS A 113 9.52 8.84 1.01
CA LYS A 113 8.07 9.11 1.04
C LYS A 113 7.41 8.55 2.30
N CYS A 114 7.73 7.31 2.69
CA CYS A 114 7.22 6.70 3.93
C CYS A 114 7.61 7.51 5.16
N ARG A 115 8.88 7.92 5.25
CA ARG A 115 9.37 8.75 6.35
C ARG A 115 8.65 10.09 6.42
N ARG A 116 8.43 10.74 5.26
CA ARG A 116 7.67 11.99 5.18
C ARG A 116 6.24 11.82 5.69
N LEU A 117 5.53 10.80 5.21
CA LEU A 117 4.15 10.49 5.61
C LEU A 117 4.04 10.15 7.10
N ALA A 118 4.98 9.37 7.64
CA ALA A 118 5.03 9.05 9.07
C ALA A 118 5.16 10.33 9.93
N HIS A 119 6.06 11.24 9.55
CA HIS A 119 6.22 12.51 10.26
C HIS A 119 5.01 13.44 10.11
N GLU A 120 4.42 13.53 8.93
CA GLU A 120 3.18 14.28 8.71
C GLU A 120 2.05 13.77 9.61
N TRP A 121 1.90 12.45 9.74
CA TRP A 121 0.93 11.83 10.64
C TRP A 121 1.20 12.15 12.11
N GLN A 122 2.45 12.00 12.57
CA GLN A 122 2.85 12.32 13.94
C GLN A 122 2.61 13.80 14.26
N ALA A 123 2.94 14.70 13.33
CA ALA A 123 2.68 16.13 13.48
C ALA A 123 1.18 16.44 13.55
N PHE A 124 0.36 15.77 12.75
CA PHE A 124 -1.10 15.91 12.79
C PHE A 124 -1.67 15.50 14.16
N ILE A 125 -1.28 14.34 14.68
CA ILE A 125 -1.77 13.84 15.98
C ILE A 125 -1.30 14.76 17.12
N SER A 126 -0.05 15.23 17.07
CA SER A 126 0.49 16.15 18.05
C SER A 126 -0.28 17.47 18.09
N ARG A 127 -0.52 18.09 16.93
CA ARG A 127 -1.25 19.37 16.82
C ARG A 127 -2.73 19.27 17.19
N THR A 128 -3.36 18.14 16.93
CA THR A 128 -4.79 17.94 17.21
C THR A 128 -5.06 17.39 18.61
N HIS A 129 -4.03 17.04 19.38
CA HIS A 129 -4.13 16.45 20.72
C HIS A 129 -5.08 15.24 20.78
N LYS A 130 -5.12 14.44 19.71
CA LYS A 130 -6.01 13.28 19.56
C LYS A 130 -5.47 11.98 20.18
N LEU A 131 -4.24 11.99 20.69
CA LEU A 131 -3.60 10.83 21.32
C LEU A 131 -4.27 10.51 22.68
N ARG A 132 -4.59 9.23 22.91
CA ARG A 132 -5.28 8.76 24.12
C ARG A 132 -4.43 7.84 24.98
N LYS A 133 -3.78 6.86 24.36
CA LYS A 133 -2.94 5.89 25.08
C LYS A 133 -1.65 5.68 24.31
N ALA A 134 -0.58 5.44 25.04
CA ALA A 134 0.70 5.01 24.48
C ALA A 134 1.27 3.90 25.37
N PHE A 135 1.81 2.86 24.75
CA PHE A 135 2.39 1.72 25.45
C PHE A 135 3.72 1.34 24.80
N VAL A 136 4.78 1.27 25.60
CA VAL A 136 6.12 0.87 25.13
C VAL A 136 6.28 -0.63 25.34
N SER A 137 6.70 -1.33 24.28
CA SER A 137 6.97 -2.76 24.26
C SER A 137 8.38 -3.03 23.73
N VAL A 138 8.82 -4.28 23.85
CA VAL A 138 10.07 -4.76 23.24
C VAL A 138 10.04 -4.59 21.71
N LYS A 139 8.87 -4.78 21.08
CA LYS A 139 8.68 -4.66 19.62
C LYS A 139 8.72 -3.21 19.10
N GLY A 140 8.44 -2.23 19.96
CA GLY A 140 8.22 -0.85 19.56
C GLY A 140 7.24 -0.14 20.48
N ILE A 141 6.76 1.02 20.04
CA ILE A 141 5.80 1.87 20.76
C ILE A 141 4.45 1.77 20.08
N TYR A 142 3.44 1.36 20.84
CA TYR A 142 2.04 1.36 20.41
C TYR A 142 1.41 2.69 20.76
N TYR A 143 0.75 3.32 19.79
CA TYR A 143 0.00 4.55 19.97
C TYR A 143 -1.47 4.29 19.68
N GLN A 144 -2.35 4.86 20.51
CA GLN A 144 -3.79 4.87 20.29
C GLN A 144 -4.29 6.31 20.25
N ALA A 145 -4.91 6.72 19.15
CA ALA A 145 -5.52 8.04 18.99
C ALA A 145 -7.00 7.92 18.59
N ASN A 146 -7.80 8.93 18.93
CA ASN A 146 -9.20 9.00 18.53
C ASN A 146 -9.38 10.03 17.40
N VAL A 147 -9.71 9.57 16.20
CA VAL A 147 -9.91 10.40 15.01
C VAL A 147 -11.33 10.18 14.49
N GLU A 148 -12.14 11.24 14.43
CA GLU A 148 -13.53 11.21 13.95
C GLU A 148 -14.41 10.12 14.63
N GLY A 149 -14.17 9.88 15.93
CA GLY A 149 -14.92 8.88 16.71
C GLY A 149 -14.38 7.45 16.58
N GLN A 150 -13.34 7.23 15.77
CA GLN A 150 -12.68 5.94 15.63
C GLN A 150 -11.35 5.91 16.39
N ALA A 151 -11.19 4.87 17.20
CA ALA A 151 -9.93 4.61 17.89
C ALA A 151 -8.96 3.90 16.93
N LEU A 152 -7.90 4.61 16.54
CA LEU A 152 -6.84 4.13 15.68
C LEU A 152 -5.66 3.68 16.54
N THR A 153 -5.14 2.47 16.28
CA THR A 153 -3.98 1.92 16.98
C THR A 153 -2.90 1.52 15.98
N TRP A 154 -1.71 2.10 16.10
CA TRP A 154 -0.57 1.76 15.24
C TRP A 154 0.70 1.50 16.05
N LEU A 155 1.60 0.72 15.45
CA LEU A 155 2.92 0.40 16.01
C LEU A 155 4.00 1.22 15.32
N THR A 156 4.85 1.87 16.11
CA THR A 156 6.09 2.49 15.63
C THR A 156 7.27 1.67 16.14
N PRO A 157 8.12 1.11 15.26
CA PRO A 157 9.30 0.38 15.69
C PRO A 157 10.31 1.31 16.36
N HIS A 158 11.12 0.75 17.25
CA HIS A 158 12.29 1.47 17.79
C HIS A 158 13.29 1.77 16.67
N SER A 159 13.96 2.93 16.73
CA SER A 159 14.94 3.36 15.73
C SER A 159 16.26 2.57 15.74
N LEU A 160 16.33 1.46 16.48
CA LEU A 160 17.47 0.55 16.45
C LEU A 160 17.54 -0.17 15.10
N GLN A 161 18.75 -0.29 14.54
CA GLN A 161 18.99 -1.03 13.29
C GLN A 161 18.51 -2.47 13.45
N GLN A 162 17.33 -2.75 12.89
CA GLN A 162 16.81 -4.10 12.82
C GLN A 162 17.66 -4.88 11.82
N VAL A 163 18.35 -5.92 12.30
CA VAL A 163 18.97 -6.93 11.43
C VAL A 163 17.80 -7.69 10.80
N GLY A 164 17.40 -7.28 9.60
CA GLY A 164 16.26 -7.89 8.92
C GLY A 164 16.57 -9.35 8.61
N SER A 165 15.80 -10.27 9.20
CA SER A 165 15.87 -11.69 8.89
C SER A 165 15.65 -11.92 7.39
N GLU A 166 16.36 -12.89 6.82
CA GLU A 166 16.31 -13.20 5.38
C GLU A 166 14.97 -13.81 4.95
N ASP A 167 14.16 -14.28 5.91
CA ASP A 167 12.90 -14.99 5.66
C ASP A 167 11.70 -14.08 5.28
N VAL A 168 11.90 -12.76 5.20
CA VAL A 168 10.79 -11.81 5.00
C VAL A 168 10.74 -11.31 3.55
N ASP A 169 9.64 -11.62 2.87
CA ASP A 169 9.35 -11.20 1.50
C ASP A 169 9.03 -9.69 1.39
N LEU A 170 10.08 -8.86 1.45
CA LEU A 170 10.01 -7.41 1.29
C LEU A 170 9.39 -6.95 -0.04
N PRO A 171 9.64 -7.58 -1.21
CA PRO A 171 9.02 -7.17 -2.47
C PRO A 171 7.50 -7.29 -2.46
N THR A 172 6.96 -8.31 -1.78
CA THR A 172 5.52 -8.49 -1.62
C THR A 172 4.95 -7.40 -0.74
N MET A 173 5.62 -7.07 0.37
CA MET A 173 5.20 -5.98 1.25
C MET A 173 5.28 -4.61 0.58
N LEU A 174 6.26 -4.39 -0.30
CA LEU A 174 6.38 -3.17 -1.11
C LEU A 174 5.24 -2.98 -2.13
N ASN A 175 4.53 -4.04 -2.53
CA ASN A 175 3.37 -3.91 -3.41
C ASN A 175 2.14 -3.33 -2.70
N PHE A 176 2.11 -3.37 -1.37
CA PHE A 176 1.05 -2.77 -0.56
C PHE A 176 1.29 -1.28 -0.23
N LEU A 177 2.45 -0.74 -0.65
CA LEU A 177 2.93 0.62 -0.41
C LEU A 177 3.00 1.44 -1.71
#